data_AF-A0A7L4KFR2-F1
#
_entry.id   AF-A0A7L4KFR2-F1
#
_cell.length_a   1.000
_cell.length_b   1.000
_cell.length_c   1.000
_cell.angle_alpha   90.00
_cell.angle_beta   90.00
_cell.angle_gamma   90.00
#
_symmetry.space_group_name_H-M   'P 1'
#
loop_
_entity.id
_entity.type
_entity.pdbx_description
1 polymer ?
#
loop_
_entity_poly.entity_id
_entity_poly.type
_entity_poly.pdbx_seq_one_letter_code
_entity_poly.pdbx_strand_id
1 'polypeptide(L)'
;LFSLQVLIPLFTGQPLPSEKLQEVMEGLSTSLKQFEERFLQDKDFIIGSEISLADLVAIVELMQPVGVGCDIFEDRPRLMEWRRRVEEAVGKELFFQAHEMILNIKEL
;
A
#
# COMPACT_ATOMS: atom_id res chain seq x y z
N LEU A 1 6.90 -6.21 1.70
CA LEU A 1 7.61 -5.20 2.53
C LEU A 1 7.23 -5.32 4.00
N PHE A 2 5.95 -5.21 4.34
CA PHE A 2 5.45 -5.26 5.72
C PHE A 2 5.85 -6.50 6.51
N SER A 3 5.65 -7.71 5.97
CA SER A 3 6.07 -8.94 6.66
C SER A 3 7.57 -8.96 6.97
N LEU A 4 8.40 -8.35 6.11
CA LEU A 4 9.85 -8.34 6.27
C LEU A 4 10.34 -7.27 7.24
N GLN A 5 9.66 -6.12 7.30
CA GLN A 5 10.05 -5.01 8.18
C GLN A 5 9.39 -5.05 9.56
N VAL A 6 8.25 -5.74 9.70
CA VAL A 6 7.47 -5.78 10.96
C VAL A 6 7.43 -7.20 11.51
N LEU A 7 6.80 -8.13 10.78
CA LEU A 7 6.52 -9.47 11.32
C LEU A 7 7.81 -10.26 11.59
N ILE A 8 8.75 -10.30 10.65
CA ILE A 8 10.01 -11.04 10.82
C ILE A 8 10.83 -10.48 12.00
N PRO A 9 11.08 -9.17 12.12
CA PRO A 9 11.76 -8.62 13.30
C PRO A 9 11.01 -8.89 14.60
N LEU A 10 9.67 -8.81 14.60
CA LEU A 10 8.85 -9.10 15.77
C LEU A 10 9.02 -10.56 16.24
N PHE A 11 9.09 -11.53 15.32
CA PHE A 11 9.24 -12.94 15.65
C PHE A 11 10.70 -13.38 15.89
N THR A 12 11.66 -12.77 15.21
CA THR A 12 13.08 -13.21 15.22
C THR A 12 13.99 -12.35 16.07
N GLY A 13 13.56 -11.14 16.43
CA GLY A 13 14.38 -10.13 17.12
C GLY A 13 15.55 -9.59 16.28
N GLN A 14 15.62 -9.92 14.98
CA GLN A 14 16.70 -9.51 14.10
C GLN A 14 16.16 -8.60 12.98
N PRO A 15 16.82 -7.47 12.71
CA PRO A 15 16.45 -6.61 11.58
C PRO A 15 16.78 -7.30 10.25
N LEU A 16 16.02 -6.96 9.22
CA LEU A 16 16.29 -7.45 7.87
C LEU A 16 17.61 -6.86 7.33
N PRO A 17 18.45 -7.66 6.64
CA PRO A 17 19.63 -7.13 5.95
C PRO A 17 19.27 -6.05 4.93
N SER A 18 20.06 -4.98 4.85
CA SER A 18 19.80 -3.83 3.97
C SER A 18 19.70 -4.20 2.49
N GLU A 19 20.50 -5.16 2.03
CA GLU A 19 20.45 -5.67 0.65
C GLU A 19 19.09 -6.29 0.31
N LYS A 20 18.54 -7.09 1.25
CA LYS A 20 17.22 -7.70 1.08
C LYS A 20 16.11 -6.65 1.09
N LEU A 21 16.28 -5.61 1.90
CA LEU A 21 15.34 -4.48 1.91
C LEU A 21 15.32 -3.77 0.56
N GLN A 22 16.49 -3.49 -0.02
CA GLN A 22 16.59 -2.84 -1.32
C GLN A 22 15.93 -3.67 -2.42
N GLU A 23 16.21 -4.98 -2.50
CA GLU A 23 15.58 -5.89 -3.47
C GLU A 23 14.05 -5.85 -3.41
N VAL A 24 13.50 -5.82 -2.19
CA VAL A 24 12.05 -5.76 -1.97
C VAL A 24 11.46 -4.41 -2.38
N MET A 25 12.19 -3.32 -2.15
CA MET A 25 11.77 -1.97 -2.55
C MET A 25 11.76 -1.82 -4.07
N GLU A 26 12.74 -2.38 -4.77
CA GLU A 26 12.78 -2.43 -6.24
C GLU A 26 11.63 -3.28 -6.81
N GLY A 27 11.35 -4.42 -6.18
CA GLY A 27 10.19 -5.27 -6.52
C GLY A 27 8.85 -4.58 -6.29
N LEU A 28 8.72 -3.81 -5.22
CA LEU A 28 7.53 -2.99 -4.93
C LEU A 28 7.35 -1.90 -5.99
N SER A 29 8.41 -1.15 -6.31
CA SER A 29 8.37 -0.11 -7.35
C SER A 29 7.95 -0.66 -8.72
N THR A 30 8.45 -1.84 -9.06
CA THR A 30 8.07 -2.56 -10.30
C THR A 30 6.59 -2.96 -10.28
N SER A 31 6.10 -3.50 -9.15
CA SER A 31 4.70 -3.88 -8.98
C SER A 31 3.76 -2.67 -9.08
N LEU A 32 4.13 -1.53 -8.47
CA LEU A 32 3.35 -0.29 -8.55
C LEU A 32 3.29 0.25 -9.99
N LYS A 33 4.39 0.18 -10.73
CA LYS A 33 4.40 0.54 -12.16
C LYS A 33 3.44 -0.36 -12.95
N GLN A 34 3.48 -1.67 -12.73
CA GLN A 34 2.57 -2.61 -13.39
C GLN A 34 1.11 -2.36 -12.99
N PHE A 35 0.86 -2.03 -11.72
CA PHE A 35 -0.46 -1.64 -11.25
C PHE A 35 -0.99 -0.44 -12.05
N GLU A 36 -0.22 0.63 -12.18
CA GLU A 36 -0.62 1.84 -12.90
C GLU A 36 -0.79 1.63 -14.42
N GLU A 37 0.09 0.85 -15.04
CA GLU A 37 0.15 0.64 -16.49
C GLU A 37 -0.78 -0.48 -17.00
N ARG A 38 -1.10 -1.47 -16.17
CA ARG A 38 -1.87 -2.66 -16.61
C ARG A 38 -3.26 -2.71 -16.01
N PHE A 39 -3.42 -2.25 -14.77
CA PHE A 39 -4.68 -2.36 -14.06
C PHE A 39 -5.39 -1.02 -14.01
N LEU A 40 -4.76 0.00 -13.43
CA LEU A 40 -5.40 1.29 -13.20
C LEU A 40 -5.53 2.14 -14.46
N GLN A 41 -4.59 2.09 -15.43
CA GLN A 41 -4.63 2.71 -16.79
C GLN A 41 -5.72 3.78 -16.94
N ASP A 42 -5.53 5.10 -16.98
CA ASP A 42 -6.61 6.11 -17.24
C ASP A 42 -8.03 6.00 -16.59
N LYS A 43 -8.37 4.96 -15.82
CA LYS A 43 -9.68 4.67 -15.23
C LYS A 43 -9.74 5.23 -13.83
N ASP A 44 -10.97 5.29 -13.33
CA ASP A 44 -11.20 5.80 -11.99
C ASP A 44 -10.84 4.78 -10.90
N PHE A 45 -11.17 3.53 -11.18
CA PHE A 45 -10.93 2.36 -10.34
C PHE A 45 -10.33 1.23 -11.20
N ILE A 46 -9.84 0.17 -10.55
CA ILE A 46 -9.09 -0.91 -11.21
C ILE A 46 -9.89 -1.57 -12.34
N ILE A 47 -11.21 -1.73 -12.18
CA ILE A 47 -12.05 -2.41 -13.17
C ILE A 47 -12.89 -1.44 -14.01
N GLY A 48 -13.00 -0.15 -13.65
CA GLY A 48 -13.81 0.80 -14.39
C GLY A 48 -14.06 2.12 -13.67
N SER A 49 -15.28 2.64 -13.79
CA SER A 49 -15.71 3.93 -13.20
C SER A 49 -16.27 3.82 -11.78
N GLU A 50 -16.45 2.61 -11.27
CA GLU A 50 -16.98 2.36 -9.93
C GLU A 50 -16.01 1.51 -9.11
N ILE A 51 -16.05 1.70 -7.79
CA ILE A 51 -15.25 0.91 -6.86
C ILE A 51 -15.63 -0.57 -6.94
N SER A 52 -14.62 -1.43 -6.85
CA SER A 52 -14.79 -2.88 -6.87
C SER A 52 -14.00 -3.57 -5.75
N LEU A 53 -14.20 -4.88 -5.60
CA LEU A 53 -13.38 -5.68 -4.69
C LEU A 53 -11.89 -5.62 -5.03
N ALA A 54 -11.54 -5.43 -6.31
CA ALA A 54 -10.15 -5.27 -6.70
C ALA A 54 -9.50 -4.05 -6.03
N ASP A 55 -10.25 -2.94 -5.94
CA ASP A 55 -9.77 -1.71 -5.31
C ASP A 55 -9.59 -1.87 -3.81
N LEU A 56 -10.55 -2.55 -3.16
CA LEU A 56 -10.50 -2.83 -1.72
C LEU A 56 -9.30 -3.73 -1.36
N VAL A 57 -9.05 -4.77 -2.14
CA VAL A 57 -7.88 -5.65 -1.93
C VAL A 57 -6.58 -4.90 -2.20
N ALA A 58 -6.52 -4.13 -3.29
CA ALA A 58 -5.31 -3.38 -3.60
C ALA A 58 -4.99 -2.32 -2.53
N ILE A 59 -5.98 -1.59 -2.03
CA ILE A 59 -5.70 -0.48 -1.10
C ILE A 59 -5.21 -0.99 0.26
N VAL A 60 -5.74 -2.10 0.78
CA VAL A 60 -5.26 -2.66 2.06
C VAL A 60 -3.84 -3.21 1.94
N GLU A 61 -3.46 -3.76 0.78
CA GLU A 61 -2.08 -4.18 0.51
C GLU A 61 -1.12 -2.98 0.39
N LEU A 62 -1.59 -1.88 -0.21
CA LEU A 62 -0.79 -0.67 -0.39
C LEU A 62 -0.70 0.20 0.87
N MET A 63 -1.60 0.07 1.84
CA MET A 63 -1.49 0.78 3.13
C MET A 63 -0.47 0.15 4.07
N GLN A 64 -0.14 -1.13 3.91
CA GLN A 64 0.90 -1.80 4.70
C GLN A 64 2.30 -1.16 4.57
N PRO A 65 2.86 -0.89 3.37
CA PRO A 65 4.13 -0.16 3.24
C PRO A 65 4.04 1.29 3.77
N VAL A 66 2.87 1.94 3.67
CA VAL A 66 2.67 3.28 4.25
C VAL A 66 2.82 3.25 5.78
N GLY A 67 2.24 2.24 6.44
CA GLY A 67 2.33 2.08 7.90
C GLY A 67 3.76 1.96 8.44
N VAL A 68 4.69 1.46 7.61
CA VAL A 68 6.12 1.36 7.95
C VAL A 68 6.94 2.56 7.48
N GLY A 69 6.28 3.64 7.02
CA GLY A 69 6.91 4.89 6.61
C GLY A 69 7.45 4.92 5.18
N CYS A 70 7.04 3.97 4.33
CA CYS A 70 7.35 4.02 2.91
C CYS A 70 6.27 4.82 2.16
N ASP A 71 6.61 6.02 1.69
CA ASP A 71 5.71 6.78 0.83
C ASP A 71 5.71 6.21 -0.59
N ILE A 72 4.81 5.27 -0.83
CA ILE A 72 4.63 4.63 -2.13
C ILE A 72 3.85 5.49 -3.14
N PHE A 73 3.27 6.62 -2.69
CA PHE A 73 2.45 7.50 -3.52
C PHE A 73 3.24 8.72 -4.02
N GLU A 74 4.39 9.00 -3.41
CA GLU A 74 5.37 9.98 -3.90
C GLU A 74 5.69 9.70 -5.39
N ASP A 75 5.72 10.77 -6.18
CA ASP A 75 5.92 10.74 -7.64
C ASP A 75 4.91 9.91 -8.46
N ARG A 76 3.78 9.48 -7.87
CA ARG A 76 2.73 8.69 -8.53
C ARG A 76 1.35 9.37 -8.43
N PRO A 77 1.14 10.50 -9.13
CA PRO A 77 -0.09 11.28 -9.00
C PRO A 77 -1.36 10.50 -9.36
N ARG A 78 -1.28 9.56 -10.32
CA ARG A 78 -2.42 8.70 -10.69
C ARG A 78 -2.78 7.72 -9.58
N LEU A 79 -1.78 7.09 -8.97
CA LEU A 79 -1.98 6.20 -7.85
C LEU A 79 -2.53 6.95 -6.62
N MET A 80 -2.02 8.16 -6.36
CA MET A 80 -2.51 9.02 -5.28
C MET A 80 -3.99 9.41 -5.50
N GLU A 81 -4.36 9.81 -6.72
CA GLU A 81 -5.75 10.14 -7.03
C GLU A 81 -6.68 8.92 -6.96
N TRP A 82 -6.22 7.74 -7.41
CA TRP A 82 -6.95 6.49 -7.19
C TRP A 82 -7.17 6.22 -5.71
N ARG A 83 -6.14 6.31 -4.85
CA ARG A 83 -6.29 6.16 -3.40
C ARG A 83 -7.33 7.13 -2.84
N ARG A 84 -7.29 8.41 -3.23
CA ARG A 84 -8.25 9.43 -2.77
C ARG A 84 -9.69 9.05 -3.12
N ARG A 85 -9.92 8.52 -4.33
CA ARG A 85 -11.24 8.05 -4.77
C ARG A 85 -11.70 6.82 -4.02
N VAL A 86 -10.80 5.86 -3.75
CA VAL A 86 -11.10 4.68 -2.94
C VAL A 86 -11.46 5.07 -1.50
N GLU A 87 -10.69 5.97 -0.89
CA GLU A 87 -10.96 6.49 0.46
C GLU A 87 -12.34 7.16 0.54
N GLU A 88 -12.68 7.99 -0.44
CA GLU A 88 -13.99 8.65 -0.50
C GLU A 88 -15.13 7.65 -0.69
N ALA A 89 -14.96 6.65 -1.57
CA ALA A 89 -15.97 5.63 -1.84
C ALA A 89 -16.20 4.66 -0.67
N VAL A 90 -15.16 4.36 0.12
CA VAL A 90 -15.26 3.57 1.36
C VAL A 90 -15.86 4.40 2.50
N GLY A 91 -15.61 5.70 2.50
CA GLY A 91 -15.90 6.61 3.61
C GLY A 91 -14.68 6.76 4.52
N LYS A 92 -14.24 8.01 4.69
CA LYS A 92 -12.98 8.36 5.38
C LYS A 92 -12.86 7.76 6.77
N GLU A 93 -13.93 7.86 7.57
CA GLU A 93 -13.94 7.34 8.93
C GLU A 93 -13.66 5.83 8.98
N LEU A 94 -14.37 5.05 8.17
CA LEU A 94 -14.16 3.61 8.07
C LEU A 94 -12.77 3.28 7.52
N PHE A 95 -12.31 4.04 6.52
CA PHE A 95 -10.96 3.88 5.97
C PHE A 95 -9.89 4.05 7.04
N PHE A 96 -9.95 5.11 7.86
CA PHE A 96 -8.98 5.32 8.93
C PHE A 96 -9.10 4.28 10.04
N GLN A 97 -10.31 3.94 10.48
CA GLN A 97 -10.55 2.90 11.50
C GLN A 97 -9.95 1.55 11.07
N ALA A 98 -10.16 1.15 9.82
CA ALA A 98 -9.64 -0.13 9.31
C ALA A 98 -8.10 -0.18 9.25
N HIS A 99 -7.43 0.97 9.11
CA HIS A 99 -5.97 1.06 9.00
C HIS A 99 -5.27 1.49 10.29
N GLU A 100 -5.99 1.73 11.39
CA GLU A 100 -5.44 2.24 12.65
C GLU A 100 -4.24 1.43 13.16
N MET A 101 -4.36 0.10 13.19
CA MET A 101 -3.29 -0.80 13.62
C MET A 101 -2.03 -0.68 12.74
N ILE A 102 -2.21 -0.55 11.42
CA ILE A 102 -1.10 -0.44 10.47
C ILE A 102 -0.41 0.92 10.61
N LEU A 103 -1.17 1.99 10.83
CA LEU A 103 -0.63 3.34 10.97
C LEU A 103 0.11 3.55 12.31
N ASN A 104 -0.29 2.80 13.35
CA ASN A 104 0.32 2.84 14.68
C ASN A 104 1.25 1.64 14.94
N ILE A 105 1.78 0.99 13.90
CA ILE A 105 2.58 -0.24 14.04
C ILE A 105 3.81 -0.09 14.94
N LYS A 106 4.32 1.13 15.13
CA LYS A 106 5.47 1.43 16.00
C LYS A 106 5.11 1.44 17.50
N GLU A 107 3.82 1.41 17.83
CA GLU A 107 3.30 1.35 19.19
C GLU A 107 3.02 -0.10 19.65
N LEU A 108 3.17 -1.08 18.74
CA LEU A 108 3.12 -2.52 19.02
C LEU A 108 4.48 -3.05 19.50
#